data_AF-A0A3S4J4G7-F1
#
_entry.id   AF-A0A3S4J4G7-F1
#
_cell.length_a   1.000
_cell.length_b   1.000
_cell.length_c   1.000
_cell.angle_alpha   90.00
_cell.angle_beta   90.00
_cell.angle_gamma   90.00
#
_symmetry.space_group_name_H-M   'P 1'
#
loop_
_entity.id
_entity.type
_entity.pdbx_description
1 polymer ?
#
loop_
_entity_poly.entity_id
_entity_poly.type
_entity_poly.pdbx_seq_one_letter_code
_entity_poly.pdbx_strand_id
1 'polypeptide(L)' 'MRYALPASDIIAPNLIELEILSKHSVNNVDDAVQAARELIAQGPEIVLVKHLARAGLQFRTL' A
#
# COMPACT_ATOMS: atom_id res chain seq x y z
N MET A 1 -4.55 13.76 -4.57
CA MET A 1 -3.12 13.63 -4.92
C MET A 1 -2.92 13.43 -6.44
N ARG A 2 -3.31 14.40 -7.29
CA ARG A 2 -3.26 14.18 -8.75
C ARG A 2 -1.86 14.38 -9.35
N TYR A 3 -0.98 15.08 -8.64
CA TYR A 3 0.35 15.47 -9.12
C TYR A 3 1.49 14.89 -8.29
N ALA A 4 1.26 14.59 -7.01
CA ALA A 4 2.32 14.14 -6.10
C ALA A 4 2.76 12.69 -6.35
N LEU A 5 1.80 11.79 -6.59
CA LEU A 5 2.11 10.37 -6.80
C LEU A 5 2.90 10.12 -8.10
N PRO A 6 2.54 10.70 -9.26
CA PRO A 6 3.35 10.53 -10.47
C PRO A 6 4.73 11.19 -10.42
N ALA A 7 4.97 12.10 -9.48
CA ALA A 7 6.23 12.84 -9.36
C ALA A 7 7.16 12.29 -8.27
N SER A 8 6.74 11.28 -7.50
CA SER A 8 7.55 10.70 -6.43
C SER A 8 8.35 9.51 -6.93
N ASP A 9 9.64 9.43 -6.61
CA ASP A 9 10.44 8.22 -6.83
C ASP A 9 10.08 7.12 -5.80
N ILE A 10 9.77 7.54 -4.57
CA ILE A 10 9.44 6.67 -3.44
C ILE A 10 8.23 7.24 -2.69
N ILE A 11 7.31 6.36 -2.29
CA ILE A 11 6.22 6.69 -1.35
C ILE A 11 6.18 5.68 -0.20
N ALA A 12 5.82 6.14 1.00
CA ALA A 12 5.75 5.31 2.19
C ALA A 12 4.39 5.42 2.90
N PRO A 13 3.30 4.88 2.32
CA PRO A 13 1.97 4.96 2.90
C PRO A 13 1.83 4.01 4.10
N ASN A 14 1.02 4.40 5.08
CA ASN A 14 0.47 3.46 6.06
C ASN A 14 -0.72 2.66 5.48
N LEU A 15 -1.29 1.73 6.24
CA LEU A 15 -2.41 0.89 5.75
C LEU A 15 -3.63 1.72 5.28
N ILE A 16 -4.07 2.72 6.04
CA ILE A 16 -5.23 3.55 5.69
C ILE A 16 -4.93 4.40 4.45
N GLU A 17 -3.73 4.98 4.38
CA GLU A 17 -3.28 5.73 3.22
C GLU A 17 -3.22 4.85 1.96
N LEU A 18 -2.77 3.60 2.10
CA LEU A 18 -2.72 2.63 1.01
C LEU A 18 -4.13 2.31 0.48
N GLU A 19 -5.11 2.11 1.36
CA GLU A 19 -6.52 1.89 0.97
C GLU A 19 -7.11 3.12 0.25
N ILE A 20 -6.81 4.32 0.73
CA ILE A 20 -7.28 5.57 0.10
C ILE A 20 -6.68 5.74 -1.30
N LEU A 21 -5.39 5.44 -1.46
CA LEU A 21 -4.68 5.63 -2.74
C LEU A 21 -5.05 4.56 -3.77
N SER A 22 -5.19 3.31 -3.34
CA SER A 22 -5.60 2.18 -4.19
C SER A 22 -7.12 2.14 -4.45
N LYS A 23 -7.91 2.82 -3.62
CA LYS A 23 -9.38 2.88 -3.67
C LYS A 23 -10.04 1.52 -3.43
N HIS A 24 -9.36 0.63 -2.74
CA HIS A 24 -9.93 -0.64 -2.28
C HIS A 24 -9.40 -0.99 -0.88
N SER A 25 -10.11 -1.90 -0.21
CA SER A 25 -9.68 -2.40 1.09
C SER A 25 -8.44 -3.27 0.97
N VAL A 26 -7.62 -3.29 2.02
CA VAL A 26 -6.41 -4.10 2.16
C VAL A 26 -6.51 -4.88 3.47
N ASN A 27 -6.75 -6.18 3.37
CA ASN A 27 -7.08 -7.02 4.52
C ASN A 27 -5.97 -8.01 4.89
N ASN A 28 -5.01 -8.23 4.01
CA ASN A 28 -3.90 -9.14 4.21
C ASN A 28 -2.65 -8.62 3.47
N VAL A 29 -1.53 -9.34 3.62
CA VAL A 29 -0.26 -8.95 3.00
C VAL A 29 -0.32 -8.99 1.48
N ASP A 30 -1.02 -9.95 0.87
CA ASP A 30 -1.13 -10.07 -0.58
C ASP A 30 -1.91 -8.89 -1.19
N ASP A 31 -3.01 -8.47 -0.54
CA ASP A 31 -3.75 -7.27 -0.89
C ASP A 31 -2.84 -6.03 -0.85
N ALA A 32 -1.96 -5.94 0.17
CA ALA A 32 -1.06 -4.81 0.34
C ALA A 32 0.02 -4.78 -0.76
N VAL A 33 0.54 -5.95 -1.15
CA VAL A 33 1.48 -6.07 -2.27
C VAL A 33 0.80 -5.68 -3.58
N GLN A 34 -0.44 -6.11 -3.79
CA GLN A 34 -1.21 -5.76 -4.98
C GLN A 34 -1.47 -4.24 -5.05
N ALA A 35 -1.96 -3.63 -3.97
CA ALA A 35 -2.17 -2.19 -3.88
C ALA A 35 -0.87 -1.40 -4.13
N ALA A 36 0.26 -1.85 -3.55
CA ALA A 36 1.55 -1.22 -3.76
C ALA A 36 1.99 -1.25 -5.24
N ARG A 37 1.77 -2.37 -5.94
CA ARG A 37 2.07 -2.48 -7.38
C ARG A 37 1.21 -1.56 -8.23
N GLU A 38 -0.05 -1.38 -7.87
CA GLU A 38 -0.94 -0.43 -8.54
C GLU A 38 -0.50 1.02 -8.35
N LEU A 39 0.09 1.36 -7.19
CA LEU A 39 0.70 2.68 -6.99
C LEU A 39 1.99 2.82 -7.81
N ILE A 40 2.83 1.78 -7.89
CA ILE A 40 4.05 1.81 -8.73
C ILE A 40 3.70 2.10 -10.19
N ALA A 41 2.63 1.48 -10.71
CA ALA A 41 2.15 1.72 -12.07
C ALA A 41 1.69 3.16 -12.33
N GLN A 42 1.55 4.00 -11.30
CA GLN A 42 1.16 5.41 -11.41
C GLN A 42 2.35 6.38 -11.33
N GLY A 43 3.57 5.91 -11.06
CA GLY A 43 4.76 6.78 -10.97
C GLY A 43 5.92 6.23 -10.15
N PRO A 44 5.76 6.02 -8.82
CA PRO A 44 6.87 5.67 -7.95
C PRO A 44 7.51 4.35 -8.30
N GLU A 45 8.84 4.28 -8.20
CA GLU A 45 9.59 3.04 -8.37
C GLU A 45 9.51 2.15 -7.13
N ILE A 46 9.39 2.77 -5.94
CA ILE A 46 9.36 2.07 -4.66
C ILE A 46 8.16 2.50 -3.82
N VAL A 47 7.43 1.51 -3.28
CA VAL A 47 6.39 1.70 -2.28
C VAL A 47 6.77 0.96 -1.00
N LEU A 48 7.07 1.70 0.07
CA LEU A 48 7.37 1.15 1.39
C LEU A 48 6.13 1.23 2.29
N VAL A 49 5.36 0.15 2.37
CA VAL A 49 4.16 0.13 3.23
C VAL A 49 4.59 0.07 4.71
N LYS A 50 4.27 1.11 5.48
CA LYS A 50 4.54 1.18 6.93
C LYS A 50 3.31 0.77 7.73
N HIS A 51 3.52 0.20 8.91
CA HIS A 51 2.45 -0.15 9.86
C HIS A 51 1.30 -0.95 9.22
N LEU A 52 1.60 -2.15 8.70
CA LEU A 52 0.59 -3.03 8.10
C LEU A 52 -0.53 -3.45 9.07
N ALA A 53 -0.34 -3.27 10.38
CA ALA A 53 -1.36 -3.44 11.41
C ALA A 53 -2.19 -4.72 11.19
N ARG A 54 -3.52 -4.60 11.04
CA ARG A 54 -4.45 -5.72 10.85
C ARG A 54 -4.15 -6.59 9.62
N ALA A 55 -3.57 -6.03 8.55
CA ALA A 55 -3.24 -6.77 7.34
C ALA A 55 -1.95 -7.60 7.49
N GLY A 56 -1.08 -7.22 8.43
CA GLY A 56 0.17 -7.93 8.72
C GLY A 56 0.05 -8.99 9.83
N LEU A 57 -1.02 -8.95 10.63
CA LEU A 57 -1.24 -9.89 11.71
C LEU A 57 -1.99 -11.13 11.20
N GLN A 58 -1.26 -12.23 10.94
CA GLN A 58 -1.87 -13.55 10.84
C GLN A 58 -1.99 -14.16 12.24
N PHE A 59 -3.20 -14.20 12.80
CA PHE A 59 -3.47 -15.14 13.90
C PHE A 59 -3.51 -16.55 13.32
N ARG A 60 -2.37 -17.24 13.31
CA ARG A 60 -2.36 -18.70 13.15
C ARG A 60 -2.70 -19.32 14.50
N THR A 61 -3.96 -19.69 14.68
CA THR A 61 -4.33 -20.66 15.71
C THR A 61 -3.78 -22.02 15.24
N LEU A 62 -2.78 -22.53 15.95
CA LEU A 62 -2.33 -23.92 15.82
C LEU A 62 -3.38 -24.85 16.43
#